data_AF-A0A3P7DSD7-F1
#
_entry.id   AF-A0A3P7DSD7-F1
#
_cell.length_a   1.000
_cell.length_b   1.000
_cell.length_c   1.000
_cell.angle_alpha   90.00
_cell.angle_beta   90.00
_cell.angle_gamma   90.00
#
_symmetry.space_group_name_H-M   'P 1'
#
loop_
_entity.id
_entity.type
_entity.pdbx_description
1 polymer ?
#
loop_
_entity_poly.entity_id
_entity_poly.type
_entity_poly.pdbx_seq_one_letter_code
_entity_poly.pdbx_strand_id
1 'polypeptide(L)'
;MRIYRNHLEKQYDRKENLQSDSEIRNHPRDIIGNIVEGWERRRPVWLLFLLYQLSEKYFYREHTPMLDLFLAQYALELNKKLYSIETANEQCNPLHSVRMDQLLFAINYTLSYLEFEFNLTTAGMQSNNSGILDLINSYKCGSLDESLFNTDSKRFINQGFSITVELDRKAQEIDDQLRQDIIERRNIRMADRIAKLLRWKMGSQYFFALGAGKIF
;
A
#
# COMPACT_ATOMS: atom_id res chain seq x y z
N MET A 1 -4.78 15.86 5.82
CA MET A 1 -5.90 15.32 5.01
C MET A 1 -6.68 16.38 4.25
N ARG A 2 -7.44 17.30 4.88
CA ARG A 2 -8.27 18.29 4.14
C ARG A 2 -7.48 19.12 3.11
N ILE A 3 -6.29 19.59 3.50
CA ILE A 3 -5.39 20.36 2.62
C ILE A 3 -4.95 19.49 1.44
N TYR A 4 -4.37 18.31 1.72
CA TYR A 4 -3.97 17.35 0.69
C TYR A 4 -5.11 16.93 -0.26
N ARG A 5 -6.33 16.70 0.25
CA ARG A 5 -7.52 16.43 -0.58
C ARG A 5 -7.78 17.57 -1.56
N ASN A 6 -7.75 18.82 -1.10
CA ASN A 6 -7.93 19.98 -1.97
C ASN A 6 -6.81 20.09 -3.03
N HIS A 7 -5.59 19.65 -2.71
CA HIS A 7 -4.50 19.59 -3.68
C HIS A 7 -4.74 18.53 -4.76
N LEU A 8 -5.19 17.34 -4.36
CA LEU A 8 -5.58 16.28 -5.30
C LEU A 8 -6.71 16.74 -6.22
N GLU A 9 -7.79 17.32 -5.68
CA GLU A 9 -8.91 17.85 -6.47
C GLU A 9 -8.45 18.86 -7.54
N LYS A 10 -7.57 19.81 -7.16
CA LYS A 10 -6.98 20.80 -8.10
C LYS A 10 -6.13 20.18 -9.22
N GLN A 11 -5.46 19.06 -8.97
CA GLN A 11 -4.65 18.37 -9.99
C GLN A 11 -5.53 17.84 -11.13
N TYR A 12 -6.68 17.27 -10.78
CA TYR A 12 -7.60 16.71 -11.74
C TYR A 12 -8.28 17.82 -12.52
N ASP A 13 -8.75 18.89 -11.87
CA ASP A 13 -9.25 20.08 -12.58
C ASP A 13 -8.27 20.59 -13.65
N ARG A 14 -6.94 20.53 -13.39
CA ARG A 14 -5.91 20.90 -14.38
C ARG A 14 -5.73 19.87 -15.50
N LYS A 15 -5.77 18.57 -15.21
CA LYS A 15 -5.66 17.50 -16.22
C LYS A 15 -6.90 17.40 -17.11
N GLU A 16 -8.08 17.70 -16.57
CA GLU A 16 -9.35 17.69 -17.33
C GLU A 16 -9.38 18.72 -18.46
N ASN A 17 -8.67 19.83 -18.32
CA ASN A 17 -8.52 20.81 -19.40
C ASN A 17 -7.71 20.27 -20.60
N LEU A 18 -7.14 19.06 -20.52
CA LEU A 18 -6.27 18.47 -21.55
C LEU A 18 -6.86 17.22 -22.25
N GLN A 19 -8.01 16.67 -21.83
CA GLN A 19 -8.56 15.44 -22.40
C GLN A 19 -10.03 15.57 -22.83
N SER A 20 -10.38 15.05 -24.02
CA SER A 20 -11.65 15.30 -24.72
C SER A 20 -12.86 14.46 -24.25
N ASP A 21 -12.64 13.34 -23.55
CA ASP A 21 -13.73 12.40 -23.22
C ASP A 21 -14.21 12.52 -21.77
N SER A 22 -15.50 12.84 -21.60
CA SER A 22 -16.16 13.11 -20.32
C SER A 22 -16.25 11.93 -19.36
N GLU A 23 -16.24 10.70 -19.87
CA GLU A 23 -16.31 9.49 -19.03
C GLU A 23 -14.93 9.15 -18.44
N ILE A 24 -13.87 9.35 -19.22
CA ILE A 24 -12.47 9.27 -18.74
C ILE A 24 -12.17 10.42 -17.76
N ARG A 25 -12.84 11.56 -17.93
CA ARG A 25 -12.72 12.79 -17.13
C ARG A 25 -13.10 12.61 -15.65
N ASN A 26 -14.25 12.00 -15.36
CA ASN A 26 -14.76 11.89 -13.99
C ASN A 26 -14.15 10.73 -13.19
N HIS A 27 -13.71 9.66 -13.87
CA HIS A 27 -13.29 8.41 -13.22
C HIS A 27 -12.19 8.59 -12.15
N PRO A 28 -11.13 9.40 -12.35
CA PRO A 28 -10.14 9.64 -11.31
C PRO A 28 -10.65 10.48 -10.12
N ARG A 29 -11.54 11.45 -10.37
CA ARG A 29 -12.19 12.21 -9.29
C ARG A 29 -13.05 11.30 -8.44
N ASP A 30 -13.82 10.43 -9.08
CA ASP A 30 -14.69 9.47 -8.40
C ASP A 30 -13.86 8.47 -7.60
N ILE A 31 -12.75 7.96 -8.16
CA ILE A 31 -11.82 7.09 -7.44
C ILE A 31 -11.27 7.77 -6.19
N ILE A 32 -10.75 8.99 -6.29
CA ILE A 32 -10.21 9.70 -5.11
C ILE A 32 -11.32 10.10 -4.14
N GLY A 33 -12.47 10.51 -4.66
CA GLY A 33 -13.69 10.76 -3.89
C GLY A 33 -13.99 9.53 -3.03
N ASN A 34 -14.11 8.36 -3.64
CA ASN A 34 -14.40 7.10 -2.96
C ASN A 34 -13.30 6.68 -1.97
N ILE A 35 -12.02 6.89 -2.32
CA ILE A 35 -10.86 6.56 -1.49
C ILE A 35 -10.82 7.46 -0.24
N VAL A 36 -11.00 8.77 -0.40
CA VAL A 36 -10.84 9.79 0.64
C VAL A 36 -12.16 10.06 1.38
N GLU A 37 -13.31 9.68 0.83
CA GLU A 37 -14.60 9.86 1.48
C GLU A 37 -14.67 9.12 2.82
N GLY A 38 -15.25 9.80 3.80
CA GLY A 38 -15.41 9.31 5.15
C GLY A 38 -14.09 9.08 5.89
N TRP A 39 -12.98 9.71 5.48
CA TRP A 39 -11.70 9.59 6.17
C TRP A 39 -11.82 9.90 7.67
N GLU A 40 -12.73 10.81 8.08
CA GLU A 40 -12.98 11.15 9.49
C GLU A 40 -13.50 9.97 10.32
N ARG A 41 -14.12 8.97 9.68
CA ARG A 41 -14.68 7.77 10.31
C ARG A 41 -13.72 6.58 10.29
N ARG A 42 -12.60 6.67 9.56
CA ARG A 42 -11.64 5.58 9.42
C ARG A 42 -10.69 5.54 10.62
N ARG A 43 -10.28 4.32 11.02
CA ARG A 43 -9.23 4.17 12.03
C ARG A 43 -7.91 4.77 11.49
N PRO A 44 -7.09 5.41 12.34
CA PRO A 44 -5.81 5.98 11.92
C PRO A 44 -4.87 4.99 11.22
N VAL A 45 -4.90 3.71 11.62
CA VAL A 45 -4.14 2.64 10.95
C VAL A 45 -4.51 2.53 9.47
N TRP A 46 -5.81 2.56 9.17
CA TRP A 46 -6.31 2.52 7.79
C TRP A 46 -6.00 3.78 7.00
N LEU A 47 -5.97 4.94 7.67
CA LEU A 47 -5.57 6.20 7.03
C LEU A 47 -4.09 6.16 6.62
N LEU A 48 -3.22 5.57 7.44
CA LEU A 48 -1.80 5.42 7.09
C LEU A 48 -1.65 4.57 5.81
N PHE A 49 -2.33 3.42 5.75
CA PHE A 49 -2.28 2.56 4.57
C PHE A 49 -2.85 3.24 3.31
N LEU A 50 -3.95 3.98 3.46
CA LEU A 50 -4.53 4.78 2.39
C LEU A 50 -3.52 5.77 1.80
N LEU A 51 -2.75 6.44 2.67
CA LEU A 51 -1.73 7.41 2.24
C LEU A 51 -0.59 6.73 1.50
N TYR A 52 -0.14 5.57 1.96
CA TYR A 52 0.84 4.76 1.23
C TYR A 52 0.32 4.29 -0.13
N GLN A 53 -0.97 4.02 -0.28
CA GLN A 53 -1.53 3.71 -1.60
C GLN A 53 -1.61 4.92 -2.52
N LEU A 54 -1.80 6.12 -1.97
CA LEU A 54 -1.83 7.35 -2.76
C LEU A 54 -0.44 7.79 -3.23
N SER A 55 0.64 7.43 -2.51
CA SER A 55 2.02 7.66 -2.99
C SER A 55 2.37 6.74 -4.15
N GLU A 56 1.85 5.51 -4.10
CA GLU A 56 1.91 4.53 -5.18
C GLU A 56 1.01 5.02 -6.35
N LYS A 57 1.57 5.66 -7.38
CA LYS A 57 0.84 6.30 -8.52
C LYS A 57 0.00 5.35 -9.41
N TYR A 58 -0.43 4.21 -8.91
CA TYR A 58 -1.23 3.23 -9.65
C TYR A 58 -2.71 3.59 -9.61
N PHE A 59 -3.25 3.90 -10.78
CA PHE A 59 -4.70 3.93 -11.01
C PHE A 59 -5.27 2.51 -10.90
N TYR A 60 -6.26 2.34 -10.03
CA TYR A 60 -7.11 1.16 -10.03
C TYR A 60 -7.74 0.99 -11.42
N ARG A 61 -7.68 -0.21 -11.98
CA ARG A 61 -8.69 -0.62 -12.97
C ARG A 61 -9.86 -1.15 -12.17
N GLU A 62 -10.95 -0.38 -12.11
CA GLU A 62 -12.14 -0.67 -11.30
C GLU A 62 -12.72 -2.09 -11.54
N HIS A 63 -12.44 -2.70 -12.69
CA HIS A 63 -12.99 -4.00 -13.09
C HIS A 63 -12.11 -5.22 -12.83
N THR A 64 -10.91 -5.06 -12.24
CA THR A 64 -10.09 -6.21 -11.86
C THR A 64 -10.36 -6.56 -10.39
N PRO A 65 -10.97 -7.71 -10.07
CA PRO A 65 -11.11 -8.12 -8.68
C PRO A 65 -9.72 -8.25 -8.05
N MET A 66 -9.63 -7.97 -6.76
CA MET A 66 -8.42 -8.29 -6.02
C MET A 66 -8.12 -9.80 -6.16
N LEU A 67 -6.83 -10.14 -6.27
CA LEU A 67 -6.40 -11.51 -6.57
C LEU A 67 -6.91 -12.52 -5.53
N ASP A 68 -6.97 -12.11 -4.27
CA ASP A 68 -7.52 -12.90 -3.16
C ASP A 68 -9.01 -13.21 -3.34
N LEU A 69 -9.83 -12.22 -3.73
CA LEU A 69 -11.24 -12.40 -4.02
C LEU A 69 -11.44 -13.35 -5.20
N PHE A 70 -10.69 -13.16 -6.28
CA PHE A 70 -10.73 -14.04 -7.46
C PHE A 70 -10.41 -15.49 -7.08
N LEU A 71 -9.32 -15.71 -6.31
CA LEU A 71 -8.92 -17.04 -5.89
C LEU A 71 -9.93 -17.68 -4.95
N ALA A 72 -10.56 -16.90 -4.06
CA ALA A 72 -11.62 -17.39 -3.19
C ALA A 72 -12.85 -17.82 -3.97
N GLN A 73 -13.30 -17.01 -4.95
CA GLN A 73 -14.41 -17.35 -5.83
C GLN A 73 -14.11 -18.61 -6.67
N TYR A 74 -12.94 -18.67 -7.28
CA TYR A 74 -12.52 -19.82 -8.08
C TYR A 74 -12.43 -21.11 -7.25
N ALA A 75 -11.98 -21.03 -6.00
CA ALA A 75 -11.98 -22.17 -5.09
C ALA A 75 -13.41 -22.67 -4.79
N LEU A 76 -14.38 -21.77 -4.63
CA LEU A 76 -15.78 -22.11 -4.42
C LEU A 76 -16.40 -22.78 -5.65
N GLU A 77 -16.14 -22.26 -6.86
CA GLU A 77 -16.59 -22.85 -8.12
C GLU A 77 -16.07 -24.28 -8.31
N LEU A 78 -14.82 -24.54 -7.90
CA LEU A 78 -14.21 -25.86 -7.94
C LEU A 78 -14.57 -26.76 -6.74
N ASN A 79 -15.54 -26.36 -5.92
CA ASN A 79 -15.96 -27.07 -4.70
C ASN A 79 -14.78 -27.40 -3.76
N LYS A 80 -13.79 -26.51 -3.68
CA LYS A 80 -12.64 -26.64 -2.78
C LYS A 80 -12.95 -26.00 -1.43
N LYS A 81 -12.30 -26.52 -0.38
CA LYS A 81 -12.39 -25.93 0.95
C LYS A 81 -11.52 -24.67 1.01
N LEU A 82 -12.12 -23.55 1.38
CA LEU A 82 -11.43 -22.29 1.60
C LEU A 82 -11.05 -22.16 3.09
N TYR A 83 -9.82 -21.73 3.35
CA TYR A 83 -9.32 -21.44 4.69
C TYR A 83 -8.63 -20.08 4.68
N SER A 84 -8.86 -19.27 5.71
CA SER A 84 -8.08 -18.06 5.93
C SER A 84 -6.79 -18.42 6.68
N ILE A 85 -5.65 -17.93 6.19
CA ILE A 85 -4.38 -18.06 6.90
C ILE A 85 -4.33 -17.09 8.09
N GLU A 86 -4.99 -15.94 7.97
CA GLU A 86 -5.09 -14.92 9.00
C GLU A 86 -6.51 -14.82 9.58
N THR A 87 -6.61 -14.35 10.80
CA THR A 87 -7.88 -14.07 11.48
C THR A 87 -8.32 -12.63 11.22
N ALA A 88 -9.62 -12.34 11.36
CA ALA A 88 -10.13 -10.98 11.24
C ALA A 88 -9.46 -10.02 12.25
N ASN A 89 -9.21 -10.46 13.48
CA ASN A 89 -8.55 -9.64 14.49
C ASN A 89 -7.12 -9.23 14.11
N GLU A 90 -6.36 -10.13 13.49
CA GLU A 90 -5.01 -9.82 12.99
C GLU A 90 -5.05 -8.82 11.86
N GLN A 91 -6.04 -8.92 10.97
CA GLN A 91 -6.26 -7.93 9.93
C GLN A 91 -6.71 -6.59 10.50
N CYS A 92 -7.53 -6.56 11.56
CA CYS A 92 -8.04 -5.32 12.13
C CYS A 92 -7.00 -4.45 12.84
N ASN A 93 -5.91 -5.07 13.34
CA ASN A 93 -4.86 -4.40 14.11
C ASN A 93 -3.48 -4.83 13.62
N PRO A 94 -3.07 -4.54 12.38
CA PRO A 94 -1.80 -5.04 11.85
C PRO A 94 -0.58 -4.46 12.57
N LEU A 95 -0.69 -3.26 13.16
CA LEU A 95 0.40 -2.52 13.79
C LEU A 95 0.43 -2.73 15.31
N HIS A 96 0.91 -3.88 15.76
CA HIS A 96 0.90 -4.23 17.19
C HIS A 96 1.93 -3.47 18.03
N SER A 97 3.07 -3.10 17.44
CA SER A 97 4.18 -2.47 18.15
C SER A 97 4.26 -0.96 18.00
N VAL A 98 3.46 -0.38 17.09
CA VAL A 98 3.42 1.06 16.86
C VAL A 98 2.38 1.70 17.77
N ARG A 99 2.82 2.63 18.62
CA ARG A 99 1.92 3.38 19.49
C ARG A 99 1.11 4.40 18.72
N MET A 100 0.01 4.85 19.32
CA MET A 100 -0.88 5.83 18.71
C MET A 100 -0.18 7.16 18.37
N ASP A 101 0.73 7.65 19.23
CA ASP A 101 1.53 8.86 18.95
C ASP A 101 2.46 8.69 17.74
N GLN A 102 3.05 7.51 17.59
CA GLN A 102 3.91 7.16 16.46
C GLN A 102 3.11 7.00 15.17
N LEU A 103 1.92 6.43 15.26
CA LEU A 103 1.00 6.29 14.13
C LEU A 103 0.54 7.67 13.62
N LEU A 104 0.14 8.57 14.53
CA LEU A 104 -0.21 9.94 14.16
C LEU A 104 0.97 10.70 13.55
N PHE A 105 2.17 10.51 14.09
CA PHE A 105 3.40 11.03 13.51
C PHE A 105 3.62 10.50 12.08
N ALA A 106 3.52 9.19 11.86
CA ALA A 106 3.71 8.57 10.55
C ALA A 106 2.70 9.09 9.52
N ILE A 107 1.43 9.25 9.91
CA ILE A 107 0.40 9.85 9.06
C ILE A 107 0.79 11.27 8.66
N ASN A 108 1.20 12.10 9.62
CA ASN A 108 1.56 13.49 9.35
C ASN A 108 2.81 13.60 8.48
N TYR A 109 3.82 12.77 8.74
CA TYR A 109 5.05 12.73 7.95
C TYR A 109 4.78 12.27 6.51
N THR A 110 3.97 11.22 6.33
CA THR A 110 3.57 10.72 5.00
C THR A 110 2.76 11.77 4.24
N LEU A 111 1.87 12.50 4.93
CA LEU A 111 1.14 13.62 4.34
C LEU A 111 2.07 14.73 3.83
N SER A 112 3.02 15.16 4.66
CA SER A 112 4.00 16.17 4.26
C SER A 112 4.81 15.72 3.04
N TYR A 113 5.19 14.44 2.99
CA TYR A 113 5.88 13.87 1.84
C TYR A 113 5.02 13.89 0.57
N LEU A 114 3.76 13.48 0.66
CA LEU A 114 2.83 13.52 -0.47
C LEU A 114 2.58 14.95 -0.98
N GLU A 115 2.49 15.93 -0.08
CA GLU A 115 2.38 17.36 -0.42
C GLU A 115 3.66 17.87 -1.11
N PHE A 116 4.83 17.41 -0.67
CA PHE A 116 6.10 17.68 -1.33
C PHE A 116 6.17 17.08 -2.74
N GLU A 117 5.83 15.79 -2.91
CA GLU A 117 5.76 15.14 -4.23
C GLU A 117 4.80 15.86 -5.17
N PHE A 118 3.67 16.33 -4.64
CA PHE A 118 2.70 17.11 -5.39
C PHE A 118 3.29 18.43 -5.92
N ASN A 119 4.04 19.15 -5.09
CA ASN A 119 4.69 20.39 -5.48
C ASN A 119 5.74 20.15 -6.57
N LEU A 120 6.54 19.09 -6.46
CA LEU A 120 7.51 18.68 -7.49
C LEU A 120 6.82 18.36 -8.82
N THR A 121 5.76 17.56 -8.77
CA THR A 121 4.99 17.17 -9.96
C THR A 121 4.35 18.39 -10.62
N THR A 122 3.85 19.35 -9.83
CA THR A 122 3.29 20.62 -10.33
C THR A 122 4.36 21.51 -10.97
N ALA A 123 5.60 21.45 -10.48
CA ALA A 123 6.75 22.13 -11.08
C ALA A 123 7.28 21.44 -12.36
N GLY A 124 6.66 20.33 -12.80
CA GLY A 124 7.07 19.59 -14.00
C GLY A 124 8.22 18.61 -13.77
N MET A 125 8.64 18.39 -12.52
CA MET A 125 9.63 17.36 -12.20
C MET A 125 8.94 15.99 -12.20
N GLN A 126 9.31 15.11 -13.14
CA GLN A 126 8.87 13.72 -13.09
C GLN A 126 9.64 12.99 -11.98
N SER A 127 8.91 12.36 -11.06
CA SER A 127 9.52 11.36 -10.18
C SER A 127 9.91 10.15 -11.03
N ASN A 128 11.16 9.70 -10.88
CA ASN A 128 11.65 8.47 -11.48
C ASN A 128 10.95 7.28 -10.79
N ASN A 129 9.75 6.93 -11.25
CA ASN A 129 9.05 5.70 -10.86
C ASN A 129 9.74 4.42 -11.38
N SER A 130 11.04 4.48 -11.71
CA SER A 130 11.79 3.36 -12.26
C SER A 130 11.81 2.19 -11.28
N GLY A 131 11.92 2.45 -9.97
CA GLY A 131 12.08 1.40 -8.95
C GLY A 131 11.05 0.28 -9.00
N ILE A 132 9.77 0.56 -9.23
CA ILE A 132 8.74 -0.50 -9.27
C ILE A 132 8.68 -1.18 -10.63
N LEU A 133 8.91 -0.46 -11.73
CA LEU A 133 9.04 -1.09 -13.05
C LEU A 133 10.26 -2.02 -13.07
N ASP A 134 11.36 -1.60 -12.45
CA ASP A 134 12.59 -2.36 -12.27
C ASP A 134 12.34 -3.56 -11.35
N LEU A 135 11.54 -3.41 -10.29
CA LEU A 135 11.11 -4.53 -9.43
C LEU A 135 10.24 -5.53 -10.20
N ILE A 136 9.25 -5.06 -10.98
CA ILE A 136 8.38 -5.92 -11.80
C ILE A 136 9.21 -6.67 -12.84
N ASN A 137 10.15 -5.99 -13.51
CA ASN A 137 11.03 -6.59 -14.50
C ASN A 137 11.95 -7.62 -13.84
N SER A 138 12.55 -7.29 -12.69
CA SER A 138 13.39 -8.20 -11.92
C SER A 138 12.62 -9.44 -11.47
N TYR A 139 11.37 -9.26 -10.98
CA TYR A 139 10.49 -10.36 -10.62
C TYR A 139 10.16 -11.26 -11.81
N LYS A 140 9.79 -10.67 -12.96
CA LYS A 140 9.53 -11.43 -14.21
C LYS A 140 10.76 -12.20 -14.69
N CYS A 141 11.95 -11.64 -14.50
CA CYS A 141 13.22 -12.26 -14.88
C CYS A 141 13.78 -13.21 -13.82
N GLY A 142 13.12 -13.37 -12.67
CA GLY A 142 13.58 -14.24 -11.58
C GLY A 142 14.83 -13.75 -10.84
N SER A 143 15.19 -12.47 -10.99
CA SER A 143 16.27 -11.84 -10.22
C SER A 143 15.68 -11.23 -8.95
N LEU A 144 16.00 -11.81 -7.79
CA LEU A 144 15.66 -11.24 -6.49
C LEU A 144 16.94 -10.70 -5.86
N ASP A 145 17.42 -9.55 -6.34
CA ASP A 145 18.49 -8.84 -5.66
C ASP A 145 17.93 -8.16 -4.40
N GLU A 146 18.63 -8.33 -3.26
CA GLU A 146 18.31 -7.68 -1.98
C GLU A 146 18.29 -6.15 -2.11
N SER A 147 19.09 -5.60 -3.05
CA SER A 147 19.10 -4.17 -3.37
C SER A 147 17.74 -3.62 -3.80
N LEU A 148 16.89 -4.46 -4.42
CA LEU A 148 15.54 -4.06 -4.86
C LEU A 148 14.62 -3.79 -3.66
N PHE A 149 14.72 -4.59 -2.60
CA PHE A 149 13.89 -4.43 -1.40
C PHE A 149 14.34 -3.27 -0.51
N ASN A 150 15.62 -2.90 -0.57
CA ASN A 150 16.18 -1.77 0.19
C ASN A 150 15.81 -0.40 -0.38
N THR A 151 15.18 -0.33 -1.56
CA THR A 151 14.77 0.96 -2.15
C THR A 151 13.64 1.63 -1.39
N ASP A 152 12.80 0.87 -0.67
CA ASP A 152 11.59 1.40 -0.02
C ASP A 152 11.89 2.30 1.18
N SER A 153 12.83 1.91 2.07
CA SER A 153 13.16 2.66 3.29
C SER A 153 13.86 4.01 3.02
N LYS A 154 14.39 4.21 1.81
CA LYS A 154 15.07 5.44 1.39
C LYS A 154 14.27 6.30 0.40
N ARG A 155 13.01 5.95 0.11
CA ARG A 155 12.17 6.69 -0.85
C ARG A 155 12.10 8.20 -0.55
N PHE A 156 11.92 8.55 0.73
CA PHE A 156 11.87 9.95 1.18
C PHE A 156 13.16 10.71 0.79
N ILE A 157 14.32 10.14 1.15
CA ILE A 157 15.63 10.76 0.94
C ILE A 157 15.99 10.82 -0.54
N ASN A 158 15.68 9.76 -1.31
CA ASN A 158 16.00 9.67 -2.73
C ASN A 158 15.30 10.75 -3.57
N GLN A 159 14.19 11.30 -3.09
CA GLN A 159 13.49 12.40 -3.75
C GLN A 159 13.86 13.79 -3.20
N GLY A 160 14.78 13.88 -2.24
CA GLY A 160 15.17 15.13 -1.59
C GLY A 160 14.17 15.66 -0.57
N PHE A 161 13.23 14.82 -0.11
CA PHE A 161 12.32 15.19 0.97
C PHE A 161 13.03 15.09 2.33
N SER A 162 12.99 16.17 3.11
CA SER A 162 13.48 16.23 4.48
C SER A 162 12.70 17.31 5.22
N ILE A 163 12.27 17.03 6.45
CA ILE A 163 11.66 18.05 7.33
C ILE A 163 12.74 18.59 8.27
N THR A 164 13.32 17.69 9.08
CA THR A 164 14.50 17.94 9.91
C THR A 164 15.21 16.62 10.16
N VAL A 165 16.52 16.64 10.42
CA VAL A 165 17.30 15.43 10.73
C VAL A 165 16.65 14.59 11.83
N GLU A 166 16.11 15.22 12.87
CA GLU A 166 15.50 14.50 13.99
C GLU A 166 14.14 13.89 13.64
N LEU A 167 13.31 14.59 12.86
CA LEU A 167 12.01 14.06 12.41
C LEU A 167 12.21 12.94 11.39
N ASP A 168 13.16 13.09 10.48
CA ASP A 168 13.48 12.09 9.46
C ASP A 168 14.01 10.81 10.11
N ARG A 169 14.89 10.95 11.12
CA ARG A 169 15.37 9.82 11.95
C ARG A 169 14.22 9.12 12.65
N LYS A 170 13.30 9.86 13.26
CA LYS A 170 12.11 9.30 13.91
C LYS A 170 11.18 8.60 12.91
N ALA A 171 11.06 9.12 11.69
CA ALA A 171 10.28 8.50 10.63
C ALA A 171 10.89 7.15 10.22
N GLN A 172 12.20 7.06 10.09
CA GLN A 172 12.91 5.82 9.81
C GLN A 172 12.70 4.77 10.92
N GLU A 173 12.81 5.17 12.19
CA GLU A 173 12.57 4.25 13.31
C GLU A 173 11.14 3.68 13.30
N ILE A 174 10.16 4.52 12.97
CA ILE A 174 8.76 4.08 12.89
C ILE A 174 8.54 3.21 11.65
N ASP A 175 9.16 3.54 10.52
CA ASP A 175 9.11 2.72 9.31
C ASP A 175 9.66 1.31 9.55
N ASP A 176 10.76 1.19 10.28
CA ASP A 176 11.30 -0.11 10.70
C ASP A 176 10.32 -0.91 11.57
N GLN A 177 9.62 -0.25 12.50
CA GLN A 177 8.57 -0.90 13.29
C GLN A 177 7.38 -1.35 12.44
N LEU A 178 6.95 -0.51 11.49
CA LEU A 178 5.87 -0.84 10.55
C LEU A 178 6.26 -2.07 9.72
N ARG A 179 7.49 -2.08 9.18
CA ARG A 179 8.03 -3.19 8.39
C ARG A 179 8.08 -4.48 9.21
N GLN A 180 8.51 -4.39 10.47
CA GLN A 180 8.54 -5.54 11.38
C GLN A 180 7.14 -6.13 11.59
N ASP A 181 6.13 -5.28 11.80
CA ASP A 181 4.76 -5.71 12.09
C ASP A 181 4.04 -6.27 10.85
N ILE A 182 4.10 -5.53 9.74
CA ILE A 182 3.32 -5.81 8.52
C ILE A 182 3.97 -6.93 7.70
N ILE A 183 5.30 -7.02 7.69
CA ILE A 183 6.04 -7.97 6.84
C ILE A 183 6.57 -9.12 7.70
N GLU A 184 7.55 -8.86 8.56
CA GLU A 184 8.33 -9.94 9.17
C GLU A 184 7.48 -10.79 10.14
N ARG A 185 6.90 -10.16 11.15
CA ARG A 185 6.09 -10.87 12.16
C ARG A 185 4.87 -11.51 11.51
N ARG A 186 4.27 -10.86 10.53
CA ARG A 186 3.14 -11.40 9.76
C ARG A 186 3.55 -12.68 9.02
N ASN A 187 4.64 -12.62 8.25
CA ASN A 187 5.15 -13.76 7.50
C ASN A 187 5.52 -14.93 8.41
N ILE A 188 6.14 -14.68 9.57
CA ILE A 188 6.45 -15.72 10.57
C ILE A 188 5.17 -16.40 11.04
N ARG A 189 4.13 -15.63 11.42
CA ARG A 189 2.85 -16.20 11.88
C ARG A 189 2.17 -17.02 10.78
N MET A 190 2.14 -16.53 9.55
CA MET A 190 1.54 -17.24 8.42
C MET A 190 2.31 -18.54 8.11
N ALA A 191 3.65 -18.49 8.10
CA ALA A 191 4.50 -19.65 7.87
C ALA A 191 4.30 -20.73 8.93
N ASP A 192 4.23 -20.36 10.22
CA ASP A 192 3.96 -21.32 11.30
C ASP A 192 2.59 -22.00 11.13
N ARG A 193 1.55 -21.25 10.74
CA ARG A 193 0.21 -21.81 10.46
C ARG A 193 0.22 -22.78 9.28
N ILE A 194 0.89 -22.41 8.19
CA ILE A 194 1.06 -23.28 7.03
C ILE A 194 1.78 -24.56 7.44
N ALA A 195 2.88 -24.45 8.20
CA ALA A 195 3.64 -25.60 8.68
C ALA A 195 2.81 -26.51 9.59
N LYS A 196 1.90 -25.96 10.41
CA LYS A 196 0.96 -26.73 11.23
C LYS A 196 -0.10 -27.43 10.38
N LEU A 197 -0.67 -26.75 9.39
CA LEU A 197 -1.66 -27.33 8.47
C LEU A 197 -1.09 -28.51 7.67
N LEU A 198 0.12 -28.34 7.13
CA LEU A 198 0.82 -29.39 6.37
C LEU A 198 1.10 -30.63 7.23
N ARG A 199 1.42 -30.43 8.52
CA ARG A 199 1.63 -31.52 9.49
C ARG A 199 0.33 -32.20 9.91
N TRP A 200 -0.74 -31.43 10.13
CA TRP A 200 -1.99 -31.96 10.65
C TRP A 200 -2.70 -32.91 9.67
N LYS A 201 -2.65 -32.62 8.38
CA LYS A 201 -3.33 -33.42 7.36
C LYS A 201 -2.39 -33.74 6.21
N MET A 202 -1.47 -34.66 6.49
CA MET A 202 -0.52 -35.22 5.53
C MET A 202 -1.25 -35.85 4.34
N GLY A 203 -0.68 -35.73 3.15
CA GLY A 203 -1.24 -36.28 1.90
C GLY A 203 -2.34 -35.44 1.23
N SER A 204 -2.78 -34.33 1.85
CA SER A 204 -3.64 -33.35 1.17
C SER A 204 -2.84 -32.39 0.31
N GLN A 205 -3.40 -31.99 -0.83
CA GLN A 205 -2.86 -30.91 -1.66
C GLN A 205 -3.43 -29.57 -1.19
N TYR A 206 -2.57 -28.57 -1.12
CA TYR A 206 -2.92 -27.22 -0.70
C TYR A 206 -2.47 -26.23 -1.76
N PHE A 207 -3.28 -25.19 -1.95
CA PHE A 207 -2.90 -24.00 -2.68
C PHE A 207 -2.89 -22.84 -1.68
N PHE A 208 -1.76 -22.17 -1.55
CA PHE A 208 -1.61 -21.02 -0.65
C PHE A 208 -1.47 -19.76 -1.51
N ALA A 209 -2.34 -18.80 -1.26
CA ALA A 209 -2.22 -17.45 -1.81
C ALA A 209 -1.75 -16.53 -0.69
N LEU A 210 -0.55 -15.98 -0.83
CA LEU A 210 0.05 -15.06 0.11
C LEU A 210 0.41 -13.79 -0.63
N GLY A 211 0.08 -12.65 -0.04
CA GLY A 211 0.43 -11.36 -0.60
C GLY A 211 0.19 -10.24 0.39
N ALA A 212 0.92 -9.14 0.19
CA ALA A 212 0.41 -7.85 0.60
C ALA A 212 -0.63 -7.47 -0.46
N GLY A 213 -1.92 -7.74 -0.19
CA GLY A 213 -2.94 -7.01 -0.93
C GLY A 213 -2.60 -5.52 -0.84
N LYS A 214 -2.81 -4.75 -1.92
CA LYS A 214 -2.90 -3.30 -1.75
C LYS A 214 -3.92 -3.09 -0.65
N ILE A 215 -3.50 -2.51 0.48
CA ILE A 215 -4.25 -2.55 1.73
C ILE A 215 -5.48 -1.64 1.59
N PHE A 216 -6.55 -2.22 1.02
CA PHE A 216 -7.92 -1.72 0.77
C PHE A 216 -8.13 -0.71 -0.35
#